data_AF-A0A177DQ02-F1
#
_entry.id   AF-A0A177DQ02-F1
#
_cell.length_a   1.000
_cell.length_b   1.000
_cell.length_c   1.000
_cell.angle_alpha   90.00
_cell.angle_beta   90.00
_cell.angle_gamma   90.00
#
_symmetry.space_group_name_H-M   'P 1'
#
loop_
_entity.id
_entity.type
_entity.pdbx_description
1 polymer ?
#
loop_
_entity_poly.entity_id
_entity_poly.type
_entity_poly.pdbx_seq_one_letter_code
_entity_poly.pdbx_strand_id
1 'polypeptide(L)'
;MSSSSMGNAADQHLEQSRSEIAARDKISELNAANSPLLRLPPEIRNMIYDNVFRDQVLELTRTGFTLVEGEYDIIKRTAHVKRYLSLLRASRQLYRETALLPYQLTTFKFGYFRYPWGKPLDVLEIFLLDRSWSQVSSLQSMEYLVKFDGFNKMLEHEYQYEKSGTGLYWFAYLNLEHSELAVYNTVE
;
A
#
# COMPACT_ATOMS: atom_id res chain seq x y z
N MET A 1 -50.79 10.06 17.24
CA MET A 1 -50.56 9.08 16.15
C MET A 1 -49.36 9.55 15.34
N SER A 2 -48.17 8.98 15.58
CA SER A 2 -46.98 9.13 14.72
C SER A 2 -45.90 8.15 15.20
N SER A 3 -45.96 6.90 14.73
CA SER A 3 -44.88 5.91 14.94
C SER A 3 -44.62 5.04 13.70
N SER A 4 -45.09 5.46 12.51
CA SER A 4 -45.07 4.64 11.29
C SER A 4 -43.92 4.97 10.31
N SER A 5 -43.12 6.01 10.57
CA SER A 5 -42.15 6.51 9.58
C SER A 5 -40.75 5.87 9.68
N MET A 6 -40.31 5.42 10.87
CA MET A 6 -38.96 4.88 11.06
C MET A 6 -38.80 3.42 10.60
N GLY A 7 -39.86 2.61 10.57
CA GLY A 7 -39.79 1.21 10.11
C GLY A 7 -39.50 1.08 8.61
N ASN A 8 -40.13 1.92 7.77
CA ASN A 8 -39.98 1.85 6.32
C ASN A 8 -38.56 2.21 5.83
N ALA A 9 -37.87 3.12 6.51
CA ALA A 9 -36.52 3.52 6.10
C ALA A 9 -35.46 2.44 6.42
N ALA A 10 -35.59 1.77 7.57
CA ALA A 10 -34.71 0.67 7.96
C ALA A 10 -34.89 -0.55 7.03
N ASP A 11 -36.13 -0.89 6.70
CA ASP A 11 -36.44 -1.99 5.80
C ASP A 11 -35.96 -1.71 4.36
N GLN A 12 -36.09 -0.47 3.88
CA GLN A 12 -35.55 -0.05 2.59
C GLN A 12 -34.01 -0.12 2.53
N HIS A 13 -33.32 0.30 3.60
CA HIS A 13 -31.87 0.22 3.68
C HIS A 13 -31.36 -1.22 3.70
N LEU A 14 -32.05 -2.12 4.41
CA LEU A 14 -31.73 -3.54 4.45
C LEU A 14 -31.91 -4.19 3.08
N GLU A 15 -33.00 -3.87 2.39
CA GLU A 15 -33.28 -4.41 1.06
C GLU A 15 -32.29 -3.90 0.01
N GLN A 16 -31.93 -2.62 0.06
CA GLN A 16 -30.85 -2.04 -0.76
C GLN A 16 -29.52 -2.76 -0.51
N SER A 17 -29.16 -2.98 0.75
CA SER A 17 -27.93 -3.70 1.13
C SER A 17 -27.89 -5.12 0.56
N ARG A 18 -29.01 -5.85 0.63
CA ARG A 18 -29.13 -7.21 0.07
C ARG A 18 -29.00 -7.21 -1.45
N SER A 19 -29.67 -6.28 -2.12
CA SER A 19 -29.60 -6.12 -3.57
C SER A 19 -28.17 -5.81 -4.05
N GLU A 20 -27.46 -4.93 -3.34
CA GLU A 20 -26.05 -4.64 -3.64
C GLU A 20 -25.12 -5.84 -3.44
N ILE A 21 -25.33 -6.62 -2.37
CA ILE A 21 -24.56 -7.85 -2.13
C ILE A 21 -24.78 -8.82 -3.28
N ALA A 22 -26.03 -9.08 -3.66
CA ALA A 22 -26.36 -9.97 -4.78
C ALA A 22 -25.75 -9.50 -6.11
N ALA A 23 -25.75 -8.18 -6.37
CA ALA A 23 -25.10 -7.61 -7.55
C ALA A 23 -23.58 -7.82 -7.54
N ARG A 24 -22.92 -7.65 -6.38
CA ARG A 24 -21.47 -7.88 -6.21
C ARG A 24 -21.09 -9.35 -6.38
N ASP A 25 -21.93 -10.26 -5.91
CA ASP A 25 -21.71 -11.70 -6.06
C ASP A 25 -21.81 -12.11 -7.53
N LYS A 26 -22.83 -11.62 -8.24
CA LYS A 26 -22.98 -11.85 -9.68
C LYS A 26 -21.78 -11.35 -10.49
N ILE A 27 -21.22 -10.18 -10.15
CA ILE A 27 -19.99 -9.68 -10.79
C ILE A 27 -18.80 -10.61 -10.50
N SER A 28 -18.71 -11.14 -9.29
CA SER A 28 -17.62 -12.04 -8.89
C SER A 28 -17.70 -13.37 -9.65
N GLU A 29 -18.90 -13.93 -9.82
CA GLU A 29 -19.14 -15.13 -10.64
C GLU A 29 -18.78 -14.91 -12.11
N LEU A 30 -19.20 -13.77 -12.68
CA LEU A 30 -18.86 -13.40 -14.05
C LEU A 30 -17.36 -13.22 -14.24
N ASN A 31 -16.67 -12.63 -13.26
CA ASN A 31 -15.22 -12.50 -13.29
C ASN A 31 -14.54 -13.86 -13.23
N ALA A 32 -14.98 -14.77 -12.38
CA ALA A 32 -14.43 -16.13 -12.31
C ALA A 32 -14.61 -16.90 -13.64
N ALA A 33 -15.77 -16.75 -14.28
CA ALA A 33 -16.07 -17.42 -15.55
C ALA A 33 -15.32 -16.81 -16.75
N ASN A 34 -15.21 -15.47 -16.81
CA ASN A 34 -14.76 -14.79 -18.02
C ASN A 34 -13.34 -14.23 -17.94
N SER A 35 -12.77 -14.04 -16.74
CA SER A 35 -11.41 -13.52 -16.60
C SER A 35 -10.39 -14.57 -17.06
N PRO A 36 -9.54 -14.27 -18.07
CA PRO A 36 -8.45 -15.16 -18.44
C PRO A 36 -7.51 -15.44 -17.27
N LEU A 37 -7.25 -14.44 -16.42
CA LEU A 37 -6.36 -14.55 -15.26
C LEU A 37 -6.94 -15.45 -14.17
N LEU A 38 -8.24 -15.32 -13.84
CA LEU A 38 -8.85 -16.10 -12.75
C LEU A 38 -9.11 -17.56 -13.12
N ARG A 39 -9.10 -17.89 -14.42
CA ARG A 39 -9.17 -19.28 -14.91
C ARG A 39 -7.83 -20.01 -14.86
N LEU A 40 -6.72 -19.31 -14.67
CA LEU A 40 -5.42 -19.94 -14.52
C LEU A 40 -5.35 -20.68 -13.17
N PRO A 41 -4.64 -21.81 -13.08
CA PRO A 41 -4.34 -22.44 -11.79
C PRO A 41 -3.65 -21.47 -10.81
N PRO A 42 -3.87 -21.62 -9.49
CA PRO A 42 -3.25 -20.76 -8.48
C PRO A 42 -1.73 -20.64 -8.62
N GLU A 43 -1.05 -21.71 -9.03
CA GLU A 43 0.40 -21.73 -9.22
C GLU A 43 0.84 -20.74 -10.29
N ILE A 44 0.13 -20.71 -11.42
CA ILE A 44 0.42 -19.78 -12.53
C ILE A 44 0.08 -18.35 -12.12
N ARG A 45 -1.02 -18.15 -11.37
CA ARG A 45 -1.36 -16.82 -10.84
C ARG A 45 -0.28 -16.30 -9.90
N ASN A 46 0.20 -17.14 -9.00
CA ASN A 46 1.30 -16.81 -8.08
C ASN A 46 2.58 -16.46 -8.84
N MET A 47 2.92 -17.20 -9.91
CA MET A 47 4.05 -16.84 -10.78
C MET A 47 3.85 -15.46 -11.42
N ILE A 48 2.65 -15.15 -11.90
CA ILE A 48 2.35 -13.82 -12.47
C ILE A 48 2.49 -12.74 -11.39
N TYR A 49 1.91 -12.95 -10.22
CA TYR A 49 1.99 -11.98 -9.12
C TYR A 49 3.44 -11.74 -8.70
N ASP A 50 4.21 -12.81 -8.58
CA ASP A 50 5.62 -12.76 -8.26
C ASP A 50 6.39 -11.93 -9.28
N ASN A 51 6.18 -12.17 -10.58
CA ASN A 51 6.81 -11.36 -11.64
C ASN A 51 6.36 -9.89 -11.62
N VAL A 52 5.13 -9.61 -11.19
CA VAL A 52 4.64 -8.22 -11.08
C VAL A 52 5.29 -7.51 -9.89
N PHE A 53 5.34 -8.15 -8.72
CA PHE A 53 5.69 -7.47 -7.46
C PHE A 53 7.15 -7.65 -7.03
N ARG A 54 7.84 -8.69 -7.49
CA ARG A 54 9.22 -9.00 -7.08
C ARG A 54 10.21 -7.98 -7.63
N ASP A 55 11.20 -7.66 -6.78
CA ASP A 55 12.32 -6.76 -7.06
C ASP A 55 11.90 -5.34 -7.47
N GLN A 56 10.64 -4.98 -7.19
CA GLN A 56 10.13 -3.65 -7.41
C GLN A 56 10.60 -2.74 -6.28
N VAL A 57 10.97 -1.52 -6.65
CA VAL A 57 11.39 -0.49 -5.70
C VAL A 57 10.40 0.65 -5.77
N LEU A 58 9.69 0.90 -4.67
CA LEU A 58 8.83 2.05 -4.50
C LEU A 58 9.55 3.11 -3.67
N GLU A 59 10.01 4.16 -4.34
CA GLU A 59 10.61 5.32 -3.68
C GLU A 59 9.54 6.37 -3.38
N LEU A 60 9.51 6.87 -2.15
CA LEU A 60 8.60 7.94 -1.76
C LEU A 60 9.16 9.30 -2.19
N THR A 61 8.48 9.96 -3.12
CA THR A 61 8.86 11.28 -3.66
C THR A 61 7.85 12.36 -3.25
N ARG A 62 8.14 13.63 -3.57
CA ARG A 62 7.33 14.82 -3.21
C ARG A 62 5.81 14.66 -3.45
N THR A 63 5.38 13.87 -4.44
CA THR A 63 3.96 13.68 -4.79
C THR A 63 3.43 12.27 -4.50
N GLY A 64 4.14 11.49 -3.67
CA GLY A 64 3.81 10.10 -3.33
C GLY A 64 4.83 9.09 -3.87
N PHE A 65 4.51 7.79 -3.75
CA PHE A 65 5.39 6.73 -4.23
C PHE A 65 5.57 6.75 -5.75
N THR A 66 6.76 6.40 -6.20
CA THR A 66 7.16 6.19 -7.60
C THR A 66 7.91 4.87 -7.74
N LEU A 67 7.70 4.17 -8.87
CA LEU A 67 8.48 2.98 -9.19
C LEU A 67 9.84 3.40 -9.76
N VAL A 68 10.90 2.77 -9.26
CA VAL A 68 12.27 2.93 -9.78
C VAL A 68 12.55 1.79 -10.76
N GLU A 69 12.80 2.09 -12.03
CA GLU A 69 13.16 1.11 -13.06
C GLU A 69 14.60 1.37 -13.56
N GLY A 70 15.54 0.45 -13.28
CA GLY A 70 16.88 0.38 -13.90
C GLY A 70 17.93 1.40 -13.40
N GLU A 71 19.17 1.24 -13.89
CA GLU A 71 20.37 2.02 -13.50
C GLU A 71 20.38 3.50 -13.95
N TYR A 72 19.30 4.02 -14.53
CA TYR A 72 19.25 5.40 -15.01
C TYR A 72 17.92 6.06 -14.64
N ASP A 73 17.91 6.79 -13.52
CA ASP A 73 17.25 8.06 -13.15
C ASP A 73 15.88 8.51 -13.75
N ILE A 74 15.21 7.71 -14.58
CA ILE A 74 13.91 8.07 -15.13
C ILE A 74 12.83 7.55 -14.19
N ILE A 75 12.65 8.26 -13.07
CA ILE A 75 11.54 8.07 -12.14
C ILE A 75 10.22 8.18 -12.93
N LYS A 76 9.60 7.03 -13.25
CA LYS A 76 8.29 7.01 -13.89
C LYS A 76 7.23 7.31 -12.82
N ARG A 77 6.55 8.45 -13.00
CA ARG A 77 5.61 9.05 -12.02
C ARG A 77 4.44 8.13 -11.66
N THR A 78 3.70 8.55 -10.63
CA THR A 78 2.49 8.00 -9.97
C THR A 78 1.52 7.19 -10.84
N ALA A 79 1.42 7.47 -12.15
CA ALA A 79 0.62 6.66 -13.09
C ALA A 79 1.12 5.20 -13.21
N HIS A 80 2.44 4.97 -13.13
CA HIS A 80 3.02 3.62 -13.12
C HIS A 80 2.72 2.88 -11.81
N VAL A 81 2.77 3.58 -10.67
CA VAL A 81 2.37 2.99 -9.36
C VAL A 81 0.88 2.62 -9.34
N LYS A 82 0.02 3.43 -9.97
CA LYS A 82 -1.41 3.07 -10.11
C LYS A 82 -1.63 1.80 -10.95
N ARG A 83 -0.80 1.58 -11.97
CA ARG A 83 -0.81 0.33 -12.77
C ARG A 83 -0.21 -0.84 -12.01
N TYR A 84 0.83 -0.59 -11.23
CA TYR A 84 1.45 -1.59 -10.36
C TYR A 84 0.46 -2.16 -9.35
N LEU A 85 -0.29 -1.28 -8.69
CA LEU A 85 -1.30 -1.65 -7.71
C LEU A 85 -2.69 -1.95 -8.33
N SER A 86 -2.81 -1.98 -9.66
CA SER A 86 -4.13 -2.17 -10.29
C SER A 86 -4.69 -3.58 -10.07
N LEU A 87 -3.83 -4.59 -9.88
CA LEU A 87 -4.27 -5.95 -9.54
C LEU A 87 -5.07 -5.98 -8.23
N LEU A 88 -4.68 -5.17 -7.25
CA LEU A 88 -5.40 -5.03 -5.97
C LEU A 88 -6.82 -4.48 -6.16
N ARG A 89 -7.07 -3.75 -7.25
CA ARG A 89 -8.33 -3.02 -7.48
C ARG A 89 -9.23 -3.70 -8.52
N ALA A 90 -8.74 -4.71 -9.23
CA ALA A 90 -9.46 -5.32 -10.34
C ALA A 90 -10.62 -6.22 -9.88
N SER A 91 -10.43 -7.03 -8.83
CA SER A 91 -11.49 -7.85 -8.25
C SER A 91 -11.23 -8.17 -6.77
N ARG A 92 -12.30 -8.49 -6.03
CA ARG A 92 -12.21 -8.92 -4.62
C ARG A 92 -11.38 -10.21 -4.46
N GLN A 93 -11.48 -11.13 -5.42
CA GLN A 93 -10.70 -12.36 -5.40
C GLN A 93 -9.21 -12.07 -5.54
N LEU A 94 -8.82 -11.28 -6.55
CA LEU A 94 -7.42 -10.89 -6.75
C LEU A 94 -6.89 -10.12 -5.55
N TYR A 95 -7.69 -9.21 -4.97
CA TYR A 95 -7.32 -8.49 -3.76
C TYR A 95 -6.99 -9.45 -2.62
N ARG A 96 -7.83 -10.45 -2.34
CA ARG A 96 -7.56 -11.43 -1.27
C ARG A 96 -6.28 -12.23 -1.51
N GLU A 97 -5.98 -12.56 -2.77
CA GLU A 97 -4.78 -13.30 -3.13
C GLU A 97 -3.52 -12.43 -3.07
N THR A 98 -3.63 -11.13 -3.35
CA THR A 98 -2.46 -10.28 -3.64
C THR A 98 -2.23 -9.13 -2.65
N ALA A 99 -3.16 -8.85 -1.73
CA ALA A 99 -3.10 -7.65 -0.86
C ALA A 99 -1.82 -7.52 -0.05
N LEU A 100 -1.20 -8.65 0.34
CA LEU A 100 0.05 -8.65 1.11
C LEU A 100 1.30 -8.70 0.24
N LEU A 101 1.19 -9.10 -1.04
CA LEU A 101 2.34 -9.31 -1.92
C LEU A 101 3.17 -8.04 -2.16
N PRO A 102 2.59 -6.83 -2.34
CA PRO A 102 3.39 -5.62 -2.41
C PRO A 102 4.28 -5.44 -1.18
N TYR A 103 3.80 -5.76 0.02
CA TYR A 103 4.58 -5.63 1.25
C TYR A 103 5.69 -6.68 1.35
N GLN A 104 5.42 -7.88 0.85
CA GLN A 104 6.35 -9.00 0.92
C GLN A 104 7.48 -8.91 -0.11
N LEU A 105 7.17 -8.41 -1.31
CA LEU A 105 8.03 -8.54 -2.48
C LEU A 105 8.61 -7.21 -2.97
N THR A 106 8.06 -6.07 -2.52
CA THR A 106 8.53 -4.73 -2.91
C THR A 106 9.47 -4.16 -1.85
N THR A 107 10.53 -3.49 -2.29
CA THR A 107 11.35 -2.63 -1.44
C THR A 107 10.74 -1.22 -1.38
N PHE A 108 10.41 -0.76 -0.17
CA PHE A 108 9.96 0.61 0.06
C PHE A 108 11.13 1.49 0.45
N LYS A 109 11.48 2.47 -0.41
CA LYS A 109 12.56 3.44 -0.14
C LYS A 109 11.99 4.76 0.33
N PHE A 110 12.55 5.28 1.41
CA PHE A 110 12.19 6.56 2.02
C PHE A 110 13.41 7.48 1.95
N GLY A 111 13.24 8.69 1.40
CA GLY A 111 14.29 9.69 1.24
C GLY A 111 13.89 11.07 1.78
N TYR A 112 14.80 12.05 1.62
CA TYR A 112 14.69 13.40 2.17
C TYR A 112 13.42 14.14 1.70
N PHE A 113 12.38 14.15 2.54
CA PHE A 113 11.37 15.18 2.45
C PHE A 113 11.90 16.46 3.10
N ARG A 114 12.11 17.48 2.27
CA ARG A 114 12.26 18.86 2.72
C ARG A 114 10.88 19.40 3.13
N TYR A 115 10.27 18.86 4.18
CA TYR A 115 9.28 19.65 4.91
C TYR A 115 10.08 20.68 5.71
N PRO A 116 9.86 21.99 5.51
CA PRO A 116 10.62 23.01 6.23
C PRO A 116 10.45 22.95 7.77
N TRP A 117 9.59 22.06 8.29
CA TRP A 117 9.21 21.98 9.70
C TRP A 117 8.97 20.55 10.23
N GLY A 118 9.28 19.49 9.47
CA GLY A 118 9.05 18.09 9.88
C GLY A 118 10.35 17.29 9.99
N LYS A 119 10.42 16.32 10.91
CA LYS A 119 11.59 15.44 11.01
C LYS A 119 11.52 14.40 9.87
N PRO A 120 12.66 14.03 9.27
CA PRO A 120 12.69 13.04 8.18
C PRO A 120 12.04 11.67 8.50
N LEU A 121 11.94 11.31 9.79
CA LEU A 121 11.30 10.06 10.26
C LEU A 121 9.76 10.12 10.29
N ASP A 122 9.16 11.31 10.26
CA ASP A 122 7.69 11.48 10.38
C ASP A 122 6.95 10.79 9.23
N VAL A 123 7.56 10.74 8.04
CA VAL A 123 6.93 10.14 6.86
C VAL A 123 6.96 8.61 6.90
N LEU A 124 8.04 8.04 7.43
CA LEU A 124 8.14 6.62 7.68
C LEU A 124 7.14 6.18 8.75
N GLU A 125 7.03 6.97 9.82
CA GLU A 125 6.05 6.78 10.89
C GLU A 125 4.62 6.81 10.36
N ILE A 126 4.23 7.87 9.65
CA ILE A 126 2.89 7.98 9.03
C ILE A 126 2.63 6.79 8.11
N PHE A 127 3.60 6.39 7.29
CA PHE A 127 3.45 5.24 6.41
C PHE A 127 3.15 3.95 7.17
N LEU A 128 3.79 3.71 8.31
CA LEU A 128 3.55 2.53 9.14
C LEU A 128 2.20 2.61 9.85
N LEU A 129 1.85 3.78 10.41
CA LEU A 129 0.60 4.01 11.13
C LEU A 129 -0.64 3.90 10.22
N ASP A 130 -0.51 4.21 8.93
CA ASP A 130 -1.59 4.07 7.94
C ASP A 130 -1.88 2.62 7.50
N ARG A 131 -1.15 1.63 8.05
CA ARG A 131 -1.23 0.22 7.65
C ARG A 131 -1.85 -0.65 8.73
N SER A 132 -2.41 -1.78 8.30
CA SER A 132 -2.83 -2.82 9.24
C SER A 132 -1.61 -3.56 9.81
N TRP A 133 -1.79 -4.21 10.96
CA TRP A 133 -0.75 -5.06 11.53
C TRP A 133 -0.27 -6.16 10.56
N SER A 134 -1.18 -6.76 9.80
CA SER A 134 -0.83 -7.77 8.79
C SER A 134 0.03 -7.22 7.67
N GLN A 135 -0.20 -5.97 7.27
CA GLN A 135 0.62 -5.27 6.27
C GLN A 135 2.00 -4.92 6.84
N VAL A 136 2.06 -4.38 8.06
CA VAL A 136 3.33 -4.05 8.74
C VAL A 136 4.18 -5.30 8.96
N SER A 137 3.56 -6.39 9.43
CA SER A 137 4.24 -7.68 9.62
C SER A 137 4.71 -8.29 8.30
N SER A 138 4.05 -7.96 7.19
CA SER A 138 4.41 -8.47 5.86
C SER A 138 5.52 -7.66 5.18
N LEU A 139 5.83 -6.45 5.64
CA LEU A 139 6.89 -5.60 5.09
C LEU A 139 8.26 -6.24 5.26
N GLN A 140 8.83 -6.77 4.19
CA GLN A 140 10.13 -7.46 4.23
C GLN A 140 11.32 -6.53 3.97
N SER A 141 11.14 -5.50 3.15
CA SER A 141 12.24 -4.62 2.73
C SER A 141 11.81 -3.16 2.77
N MET A 142 12.37 -2.43 3.73
CA MET A 142 12.26 -0.99 3.82
C MET A 142 13.64 -0.41 3.96
N GLU A 143 13.97 0.54 3.11
CA GLU A 143 15.25 1.26 3.12
C GLU A 143 14.99 2.73 3.37
N TYR A 144 15.79 3.28 4.28
CA TYR A 144 15.75 4.68 4.63
C TYR A 144 17.10 5.29 4.31
N LEU A 145 17.10 6.24 3.38
CA LEU A 145 18.29 6.90 2.87
C LEU A 145 18.36 8.32 3.41
N VAL A 146 19.38 8.60 4.22
CA VAL A 146 19.78 9.97 4.53
C VAL A 146 20.78 10.40 3.47
N LYS A 147 20.41 11.30 2.55
CA LYS A 147 21.36 11.99 1.67
C LYS A 147 21.40 13.47 2.01
N PHE A 148 22.58 13.95 2.40
CA PHE A 148 22.87 15.37 2.54
C PHE A 148 23.48 15.86 1.22
N ASP A 149 22.82 16.81 0.55
CA ASP A 149 23.47 17.57 -0.51
C ASP A 149 23.52 19.05 -0.12
N GLY A 150 24.75 19.53 0.02
CA GLY A 150 25.09 20.80 0.62
C GLY A 150 24.75 21.97 -0.30
N PHE A 151 24.04 22.96 0.21
CA PHE A 151 23.91 24.24 -0.48
C PHE A 151 25.15 25.14 -0.35
N ASN A 152 26.24 24.70 0.29
CA ASN A 152 27.46 25.48 0.39
C ASN A 152 28.71 24.61 0.32
N LYS A 153 29.60 24.94 -0.63
CA LYS A 153 31.01 24.58 -0.57
C LYS A 153 31.62 25.14 0.72
N MET A 154 32.56 24.37 1.28
CA MET A 154 33.35 24.61 2.50
C MET A 154 32.72 24.13 3.81
N LEU A 155 33.00 22.86 4.10
CA LEU A 155 33.32 22.21 5.38
C LEU A 155 32.78 20.77 5.27
N GLU A 156 33.71 19.84 5.06
CA GLU A 156 33.69 18.37 5.22
C GLU A 156 32.35 17.60 5.05
N HIS A 157 32.42 16.61 4.16
CA HIS A 157 31.34 15.80 3.60
C HIS A 157 30.66 14.82 4.58
N GLU A 158 29.51 14.32 4.08
CA GLU A 158 29.04 12.93 4.16
C GLU A 158 28.35 12.43 5.43
N TYR A 159 27.02 12.40 5.39
CA TYR A 159 26.28 11.31 6.02
C TYR A 159 25.35 10.67 4.98
N GLN A 160 25.83 9.56 4.41
CA GLN A 160 24.97 8.54 3.81
C GLN A 160 24.87 7.37 4.80
N TYR A 161 23.89 7.43 5.70
CA TYR A 161 23.48 6.23 6.41
C TYR A 161 22.27 5.66 5.68
N GLU A 162 22.51 4.53 5.03
CA GLU A 162 21.45 3.63 4.62
C GLU A 162 21.11 2.76 5.82
N LYS A 163 19.85 2.81 6.21
CA LYS A 163 19.31 1.90 7.21
C LYS A 163 18.24 1.07 6.53
N SER A 164 18.34 -0.24 6.65
CA SER A 164 17.36 -1.17 6.11
C SER A 164 16.76 -2.04 7.21
N GLY A 165 15.56 -2.53 6.96
CA GLY A 165 14.89 -3.45 7.87
C GLY A 165 13.47 -3.78 7.44
N THR A 166 12.83 -4.66 8.19
CA THR A 166 11.43 -5.06 8.01
C THR A 166 10.49 -4.01 8.61
N GLY A 167 9.19 -4.11 8.33
CA GLY A 167 8.19 -3.25 8.98
C GLY A 167 8.23 -3.36 10.51
N LEU A 168 8.36 -4.57 11.05
CA LEU A 168 8.46 -4.79 12.50
C LEU A 168 9.71 -4.16 13.11
N TYR A 169 10.84 -4.21 12.40
CA TYR A 169 12.06 -3.55 12.81
C TYR A 169 11.86 -2.03 12.93
N TRP A 170 11.26 -1.42 11.91
CA TRP A 170 11.02 0.02 11.91
C TRP A 170 9.97 0.45 12.93
N PHE A 171 8.94 -0.37 13.13
CA PHE A 171 7.93 -0.17 14.16
C PHE A 171 8.55 -0.13 15.56
N ALA A 172 9.43 -1.08 15.88
CA ALA A 172 10.19 -1.10 17.12
C ALA A 172 11.22 0.04 17.21
N TYR A 173 11.91 0.35 16.11
CA TYR A 173 12.92 1.40 16.08
C TYR A 173 12.34 2.79 16.34
N LEU A 174 11.12 3.05 15.89
CA LEU A 174 10.38 4.28 16.12
C LEU A 174 9.62 4.29 17.46
N ASN A 175 9.68 3.18 18.22
CA ASN A 175 8.97 3.00 19.48
C ASN A 175 7.44 3.23 19.34
N LEU A 176 6.87 2.71 18.24
CA LEU A 176 5.43 2.75 17.99
C LEU A 176 4.71 1.64 18.77
N GLU A 177 3.49 1.91 19.19
CA GLU A 177 2.61 0.95 19.85
C GLU A 177 1.57 0.38 18.89
N HIS A 178 1.21 -0.90 19.05
CA HIS A 178 0.15 -1.52 18.24
C HIS A 178 -1.19 -0.79 18.29
N SER A 179 -1.48 -0.11 19.40
CA SER A 179 -2.67 0.73 19.63
C SER A 179 -2.74 1.92 18.67
N GLU A 180 -1.61 2.33 18.09
CA GLU A 180 -1.49 3.49 17.21
C GLU A 180 -1.73 3.12 15.73
N LEU A 181 -1.70 1.83 15.38
CA LEU A 181 -1.96 1.37 14.01
C LEU A 181 -3.40 1.62 13.60
N ALA A 182 -3.56 2.40 12.54
CA ALA A 182 -4.77 2.66 11.79
C ALA A 182 -6.09 2.40 12.54
N VAL A 183 -6.40 3.33 13.45
CA VAL A 183 -7.76 3.75 13.85
C VAL A 183 -8.59 4.23 12.63
N TYR A 184 -7.98 4.35 11.44
CA TYR A 184 -8.55 4.97 10.24
C TYR A 184 -8.99 4.03 9.10
N ASN A 185 -8.97 2.69 9.28
CA ASN A 185 -9.46 1.73 8.26
C ASN A 185 -10.80 1.03 8.59
N THR A 186 -11.55 1.48 9.60
CA THR A 186 -12.95 1.05 9.79
C THR A 186 -13.91 1.90 8.97
N VAL A 187 -13.88 1.73 7.66
CA VAL A 187 -15.07 1.97 6.81
C VAL A 187 -15.15 0.77 5.87
N GLU A 188 -16.02 -0.17 6.23
CA GLU A 188 -16.45 -1.29 5.39
C GLU A 188 -17.25 -0.83 4.16
#